data_AF-T1BZZ9-F1
#
_entry.id   AF-T1BZZ9-F1
#
_cell.length_a   1.000
_cell.length_b   1.000
_cell.length_c   1.000
_cell.angle_alpha   90.00
_cell.angle_beta   90.00
_cell.angle_gamma   90.00
#
_symmetry.space_group_name_H-M   'P 1'
#
loop_
_entity.id
_entity.type
_entity.pdbx_description
1 polymer ?
#
loop_
_entity_poly.entity_id
_entity_poly.type
_entity_poly.pdbx_seq_one_letter_code
_entity_poly.pdbx_strand_id
1 'polypeptide(L)'
;MARNIQVEPLRTMHIEEQTVELVERKGLGHPDSMADGISESVSQALSRMYLDEYNRILHHNTDETQIVGGGSEPKFGGGRVTSPIYILLVGRATTEVNGEKLPFRQTAIDAGKKYVSSIAAHLDVDKDVEFDCKIGQGSIDLRGVFDQKSVLSNDTSFGVGFAPFSDT
;
A
#
# COMPACT_ATOMS: atom_id res chain seq x y z
N MET A 1 -2.11 -4.39 -31.90
CA MET A 1 -3.55 -4.73 -31.92
C MET A 1 -4.35 -3.45 -31.73
N ALA A 2 -5.55 -3.36 -32.30
CA ALA A 2 -6.46 -2.26 -31.97
C ALA A 2 -6.95 -2.41 -30.51
N ARG A 3 -7.29 -1.31 -29.84
CA ARG A 3 -7.84 -1.34 -28.48
C ARG A 3 -9.32 -1.73 -28.53
N ASN A 4 -9.76 -2.53 -27.56
CA ASN A 4 -11.16 -2.93 -27.41
C ASN A 4 -11.91 -1.88 -26.59
N ILE A 5 -12.33 -0.78 -27.22
CA ILE A 5 -13.02 0.34 -26.57
C ILE A 5 -14.51 0.29 -26.94
N GLN A 6 -15.38 0.23 -25.93
CA GLN A 6 -16.83 0.32 -26.08
C GLN A 6 -17.35 1.55 -25.35
N VAL A 7 -18.23 2.30 -26.02
CA VAL A 7 -18.87 3.50 -25.47
C VAL A 7 -20.37 3.34 -25.66
N GLU A 8 -21.13 3.45 -24.57
CA GLU A 8 -22.57 3.27 -24.56
C GLU A 8 -23.25 4.26 -23.60
N PRO A 9 -24.51 4.65 -23.85
CA PRO A 9 -25.26 5.47 -22.91
C PRO A 9 -25.55 4.70 -21.62
N LEU A 10 -25.45 5.39 -20.49
CA LEU A 10 -25.84 4.84 -19.19
C LEU A 10 -27.36 4.63 -19.15
N ARG A 11 -27.80 3.40 -18.85
CA ARG A 11 -29.22 3.02 -18.82
C ARG A 11 -29.67 2.62 -17.41
N THR A 12 -29.47 3.52 -16.46
CA THR A 12 -29.93 3.36 -15.06
C THR A 12 -30.31 4.72 -14.48
N MET A 13 -31.04 4.72 -13.35
CA MET A 13 -31.29 5.93 -12.56
C MET A 13 -29.96 6.53 -12.09
N HIS A 14 -29.81 7.85 -12.26
CA HIS A 14 -28.62 8.56 -11.83
C HIS A 14 -28.53 8.57 -10.31
N ILE A 15 -27.31 8.58 -9.74
CA ILE A 15 -27.09 8.53 -8.28
C ILE A 15 -27.85 9.66 -7.57
N GLU A 16 -27.79 10.88 -8.11
CA GLU A 16 -28.49 12.08 -7.61
C GLU A 16 -30.03 11.95 -7.57
N GLU A 17 -30.59 11.02 -8.35
CA GLU A 17 -32.05 10.81 -8.42
C GLU A 17 -32.52 9.66 -7.51
N GLN A 18 -31.60 8.96 -6.85
CA GLN A 18 -31.92 7.85 -5.96
C GLN A 18 -32.47 8.36 -4.63
N THR A 19 -33.45 7.64 -4.05
CA THR A 19 -34.03 8.01 -2.74
C THR A 19 -33.04 7.83 -1.58
N VAL A 20 -32.03 6.98 -1.74
CA VAL A 20 -31.06 6.65 -0.70
C VAL A 20 -29.67 6.53 -1.33
N GLU A 21 -28.72 7.28 -0.78
CA GLU A 21 -27.29 7.18 -1.08
C GLU A 21 -26.51 6.95 0.23
N LEU A 22 -25.45 6.14 0.16
CA LEU A 22 -24.54 5.92 1.27
C LEU A 22 -23.10 6.03 0.77
N VAL A 23 -22.33 6.94 1.39
CA VAL A 23 -20.92 7.17 1.09
C VAL A 23 -20.12 7.00 2.38
N GLU A 24 -18.99 6.29 2.30
CA GLU A 24 -18.05 6.13 3.41
C GLU A 24 -16.63 6.50 2.95
N ARG A 25 -15.91 7.27 3.77
CA ARG A 25 -14.49 7.54 3.60
C ARG A 25 -13.76 7.31 4.92
N LYS A 26 -12.78 6.41 4.89
CA LYS A 26 -11.85 6.20 6.00
C LYS A 26 -10.75 7.25 5.97
N GLY A 27 -10.56 7.94 7.09
CA GLY A 27 -9.55 8.99 7.24
C GLY A 27 -8.14 8.44 7.42
N LEU A 28 -7.13 9.32 7.37
CA LEU A 28 -5.70 8.92 7.43
C LEU A 28 -5.35 8.07 8.66
N GLY A 29 -5.94 8.35 9.82
CA GLY A 29 -5.69 7.63 11.06
C GLY A 29 -6.47 6.32 11.21
N HIS A 30 -7.37 5.99 10.28
CA HIS A 30 -8.08 4.71 10.31
C HIS A 30 -7.06 3.57 10.04
N PRO A 31 -7.07 2.46 10.80
CA PRO A 31 -6.12 1.36 10.62
C PRO A 31 -6.03 0.86 9.17
N ASP A 32 -7.17 0.64 8.50
CA ASP A 32 -7.17 0.21 7.09
C ASP A 32 -6.47 1.22 6.16
N SER A 33 -6.81 2.51 6.25
CA SER A 33 -6.16 3.54 5.42
C SER A 33 -4.68 3.75 5.78
N MET A 34 -4.31 3.49 7.04
CA MET A 34 -2.91 3.44 7.45
C MET A 34 -2.19 2.25 6.80
N ALA A 35 -2.81 1.07 6.76
CA ALA A 35 -2.25 -0.11 6.10
C ALA A 35 -2.08 0.11 4.59
N ASP A 36 -3.06 0.74 3.92
CA ASP A 36 -2.97 1.12 2.51
C ASP A 36 -1.79 2.06 2.26
N GLY A 37 -1.69 3.12 3.06
CA GLY A 37 -0.63 4.11 2.90
C GLY A 37 0.77 3.58 3.26
N ILE A 38 0.88 2.68 4.24
CA ILE A 38 2.14 1.97 4.52
C ILE A 38 2.53 1.13 3.31
N SER A 39 1.61 0.31 2.80
CA SER A 39 1.82 -0.57 1.64
C SER A 39 2.31 0.20 0.41
N GLU A 40 1.68 1.34 0.11
CA GLU A 40 2.07 2.25 -0.96
C GLU A 40 3.44 2.90 -0.69
N SER A 41 3.69 3.37 0.53
CA SER A 41 4.97 3.99 0.88
C SER A 41 6.16 3.02 0.71
N VAL A 42 5.95 1.74 1.04
CA VAL A 42 6.93 0.66 0.86
C VAL A 42 7.16 0.41 -0.63
N SER A 43 6.11 0.30 -1.44
CA SER A 43 6.19 0.12 -2.89
C SER A 43 7.00 1.25 -3.55
N GLN A 44 6.71 2.50 -3.19
CA GLN A 44 7.46 3.65 -3.69
C GLN A 44 8.93 3.64 -3.27
N ALA A 45 9.22 3.26 -2.02
CA ALA A 45 10.60 3.20 -1.52
C ALA A 45 11.43 2.12 -2.23
N LEU A 46 10.85 0.93 -2.41
CA LEU A 46 11.49 -0.15 -3.18
C LEU A 46 11.69 0.26 -4.64
N SER A 47 10.69 0.87 -5.26
CA SER A 47 10.78 1.39 -6.64
C SER A 47 11.93 2.40 -6.80
N ARG A 48 12.08 3.33 -5.85
CA ARG A 48 13.19 4.31 -5.84
C ARG A 48 14.54 3.63 -5.68
N MET A 49 14.68 2.72 -4.72
CA MET A 49 15.91 1.93 -4.53
C MET A 49 16.31 1.20 -5.83
N TYR A 50 15.34 0.58 -6.51
CA TYR A 50 15.60 -0.11 -7.77
C TYR A 50 16.00 0.86 -8.90
N LEU A 51 15.36 2.03 -8.99
CA LEU A 51 15.72 3.05 -9.97
C LEU A 51 17.13 3.61 -9.73
N ASP A 52 17.47 3.88 -8.48
CA ASP A 52 18.76 4.47 -8.11
C ASP A 52 19.93 3.52 -8.39
N GLU A 53 19.74 2.21 -8.15
CA GLU A 53 20.82 1.22 -8.33
C GLU A 53 20.83 0.53 -9.71
N TYR A 54 19.66 0.31 -10.31
CA TYR A 54 19.53 -0.48 -11.55
C TYR A 54 18.89 0.27 -12.71
N ASN A 55 18.55 1.55 -12.53
CA ASN A 55 17.92 2.40 -13.54
C ASN A 55 16.62 1.78 -14.12
N ARG A 56 15.97 0.91 -13.35
CA ARG A 56 14.68 0.30 -13.68
C ARG A 56 14.00 -0.19 -12.40
N ILE A 57 12.68 -0.17 -12.38
CA ILE A 57 11.92 -0.81 -11.30
C ILE A 57 12.03 -2.33 -11.48
N LEU A 58 12.25 -3.07 -10.38
CA LEU A 58 12.24 -4.53 -10.35
C LEU A 58 10.91 -5.04 -9.78
N HIS A 59 10.59 -6.30 -10.05
CA HIS A 59 9.33 -6.90 -9.62
C HIS A 59 9.18 -6.83 -8.09
N HIS A 60 8.07 -6.24 -7.64
CA HIS A 60 7.58 -6.28 -6.27
C HIS A 60 6.07 -6.03 -6.24
N ASN A 61 5.39 -6.57 -5.23
CA ASN A 61 4.01 -6.24 -4.84
C ASN A 61 3.98 -6.23 -3.30
N THR A 62 3.67 -5.09 -2.69
CA THR A 62 3.72 -4.89 -1.22
C THR A 62 2.38 -4.39 -0.70
N ASP A 63 1.31 -4.88 -1.31
CA ASP A 63 -0.10 -4.56 -1.09
C ASP A 63 -0.72 -5.27 0.13
N GLU A 64 0.08 -5.97 0.92
CA GLU A 64 -0.36 -6.68 2.12
C GLU A 64 0.34 -6.12 3.37
N THR A 65 -0.37 -5.29 4.14
CA THR A 65 0.07 -4.82 5.46
C THR A 65 -0.95 -5.20 6.52
N GLN A 66 -0.49 -5.81 7.61
CA GLN A 66 -1.34 -6.15 8.76
C GLN A 66 -1.05 -5.22 9.92
N ILE A 67 -2.10 -4.64 10.50
CA ILE A 67 -1.99 -3.81 11.70
C ILE A 67 -2.75 -4.50 12.83
N VAL A 68 -2.01 -4.90 13.86
CA VAL A 68 -2.56 -5.48 15.08
C VAL A 68 -2.61 -4.39 16.14
N GLY A 69 -3.82 -4.14 16.67
CA GLY A 69 -4.05 -3.12 17.68
C GLY A 69 -3.23 -3.36 18.95
N GLY A 70 -2.69 -2.27 19.49
CA GLY A 70 -2.03 -2.25 20.81
C GLY A 70 -3.01 -1.99 21.96
N GLY A 71 -2.49 -1.45 23.05
CA GLY A 71 -3.25 -1.05 24.24
C GLY A 71 -2.84 0.35 24.69
N SER A 72 -3.78 1.12 25.24
CA SER A 72 -3.49 2.44 25.79
C SER A 72 -4.39 2.80 26.98
N GLU A 73 -3.90 3.71 27.82
CA GLU A 73 -4.63 4.32 28.94
C GLU A 73 -4.69 5.84 28.72
N PRO A 74 -5.62 6.32 27.87
CA PRO A 74 -5.80 7.75 27.63
C PRO A 74 -6.43 8.46 28.84
N LYS A 75 -6.01 9.69 29.13
CA LYS A 75 -6.61 10.53 30.18
C LYS A 75 -6.51 12.02 29.82
N PHE A 76 -7.29 12.87 30.47
CA PHE A 76 -7.11 14.31 30.28
C PHE A 76 -5.68 14.75 30.65
N GLY A 77 -5.07 15.55 29.79
CA GLY A 77 -3.68 15.99 29.94
C GLY A 77 -2.62 14.96 29.53
N GLY A 78 -2.99 13.83 28.92
CA GLY A 78 -2.04 12.88 28.35
C GLY A 78 -2.53 11.43 28.35
N GLY A 79 -1.69 10.52 28.85
CA GLY A 79 -1.95 9.08 28.81
C GLY A 79 -0.67 8.32 28.52
N ARG A 80 -0.79 7.03 28.29
CA ARG A 80 0.33 6.19 27.84
C ARG A 80 -0.15 5.05 26.96
N VAL A 81 0.71 4.65 26.05
CA VAL A 81 0.60 3.35 25.37
C VAL A 81 1.06 2.28 26.36
N THR A 82 0.24 1.24 26.55
CA THR A 82 0.52 0.12 27.45
C THR A 82 0.98 -1.13 26.71
N SER A 83 0.61 -1.26 25.43
CA SER A 83 1.13 -2.26 24.51
C SER A 83 1.29 -1.60 23.13
N PRO A 84 2.44 -1.77 22.46
CA PRO A 84 2.65 -1.16 21.15
C PRO A 84 1.70 -1.73 20.11
N ILE A 85 1.42 -0.95 19.07
CA ILE A 85 0.79 -1.42 17.83
C ILE A 85 1.82 -2.31 17.13
N TYR A 86 1.39 -3.46 16.59
CA TYR A 86 2.28 -4.31 15.79
C TYR A 86 1.89 -4.21 14.31
N ILE A 87 2.86 -3.90 13.47
CA ILE A 87 2.70 -3.74 12.02
C ILE A 87 3.56 -4.78 11.30
N LEU A 88 2.92 -5.61 10.49
CA LEU A 88 3.56 -6.65 9.71
C LEU A 88 3.45 -6.33 8.21
N LEU A 89 4.61 -6.12 7.59
CA LEU A 89 4.75 -5.88 6.15
C LEU A 89 4.88 -7.22 5.42
N VAL A 90 3.96 -7.51 4.50
CA VAL A 90 3.92 -8.74 3.70
C VAL A 90 3.97 -8.39 2.22
N GLY A 91 4.33 -9.37 1.39
CA GLY A 91 4.34 -9.22 -0.05
C GLY A 91 5.54 -9.89 -0.71
N ARG A 92 5.79 -9.49 -1.95
CA ARG A 92 6.86 -9.98 -2.80
C ARG A 92 7.78 -8.84 -3.19
N ALA A 93 9.09 -9.08 -3.18
CA ALA A 93 10.07 -8.15 -3.71
C ALA A 93 11.21 -8.89 -4.40
N THR A 94 11.95 -8.17 -5.22
CA THR A 94 13.25 -8.64 -5.71
C THR A 94 14.27 -8.43 -4.61
N THR A 95 14.79 -9.53 -4.07
CA THR A 95 15.66 -9.55 -2.88
C THR A 95 17.14 -9.64 -3.21
N GLU A 96 17.47 -10.01 -4.44
CA GLU A 96 18.84 -10.21 -4.92
C GLU A 96 18.91 -9.96 -6.44
N VAL A 97 20.00 -9.36 -6.89
CA VAL A 97 20.32 -9.14 -8.31
C VAL A 97 21.78 -9.52 -8.54
N ASN A 98 22.07 -10.37 -9.52
CA ASN A 98 23.44 -10.80 -9.85
C ASN A 98 24.26 -11.34 -8.66
N GLY A 99 23.60 -11.97 -7.66
CA GLY A 99 24.25 -12.47 -6.45
C GLY A 99 24.42 -11.44 -5.32
N GLU A 100 24.04 -10.18 -5.55
CA GLU A 100 24.08 -9.12 -4.55
C GLU A 100 22.72 -8.97 -3.86
N LYS A 101 22.72 -9.07 -2.52
CA LYS A 101 21.49 -8.95 -1.72
C LYS A 101 21.11 -7.50 -1.55
N LEU A 102 19.83 -7.22 -1.79
CA LEU A 102 19.25 -5.89 -1.66
C LEU A 102 18.77 -5.60 -0.24
N PRO A 103 18.85 -4.35 0.26
CA PRO A 103 18.39 -3.96 1.59
C PRO A 103 16.86 -3.76 1.64
N PHE A 104 16.07 -4.65 1.00
CA PHE A 104 14.62 -4.50 0.83
C PHE A 104 13.85 -4.44 2.16
N ARG A 105 14.28 -5.21 3.16
CA ARG A 105 13.63 -5.25 4.50
C ARG A 105 13.80 -3.93 5.23
N GLN A 106 15.03 -3.42 5.25
CA GLN A 106 15.34 -2.15 5.90
C GLN A 106 14.60 -1.02 5.19
N THR A 107 14.64 -1.00 3.86
CA THR A 107 13.91 -0.03 3.02
C THR A 107 12.42 -0.02 3.32
N ALA A 108 11.80 -1.20 3.45
CA ALA A 108 10.38 -1.33 3.75
C ALA A 108 10.03 -0.83 5.16
N ILE A 109 10.81 -1.23 6.19
CA ILE A 109 10.59 -0.79 7.57
C ILE A 109 10.76 0.73 7.68
N ASP A 110 11.81 1.30 7.10
CA ASP A 110 12.06 2.75 7.15
C ASP A 110 10.97 3.55 6.45
N ALA A 111 10.47 3.05 5.30
CA ALA A 111 9.34 3.65 4.60
C ALA A 111 8.06 3.63 5.43
N GLY A 112 7.72 2.47 6.02
CA GLY A 112 6.56 2.32 6.89
C GLY A 112 6.63 3.23 8.12
N LYS A 113 7.79 3.28 8.80
CA LYS A 113 8.01 4.18 9.94
C LYS A 113 7.82 5.64 9.54
N LYS A 114 8.46 6.06 8.45
CA LYS A 114 8.36 7.44 7.94
C LYS A 114 6.92 7.82 7.58
N TYR A 115 6.17 6.90 6.96
CA TYR A 115 4.77 7.13 6.64
C TYR A 115 3.93 7.33 7.90
N VAL A 116 4.03 6.42 8.87
CA VAL A 116 3.27 6.53 10.13
C VAL A 116 3.62 7.84 10.86
N SER A 117 4.90 8.20 10.96
CA SER A 117 5.32 9.47 11.57
C SER A 117 4.75 10.70 10.84
N SER A 118 4.49 10.61 9.53
CA SER A 118 3.95 11.72 8.75
C SER A 118 2.45 11.96 8.96
N ILE A 119 1.70 10.93 9.34
CA ILE A 119 0.24 11.01 9.51
C ILE A 119 -0.21 10.97 10.98
N ALA A 120 0.61 10.45 11.88
CA ALA A 120 0.28 10.24 13.29
C ALA A 120 1.22 11.07 14.20
N ALA A 121 0.98 12.39 14.27
CA ALA A 121 1.85 13.34 14.97
C ALA A 121 2.05 13.08 16.47
N HIS A 122 1.15 12.33 17.11
CA HIS A 122 1.18 12.04 18.56
C HIS A 122 1.57 10.58 18.86
N LEU A 123 1.99 9.82 17.85
CA LEU A 123 2.45 8.44 18.01
C LEU A 123 3.99 8.43 17.92
N ASP A 124 4.66 8.00 18.98
CA ASP A 124 6.11 7.81 18.95
C ASP A 124 6.41 6.48 18.26
N VAL A 125 6.68 6.51 16.97
CA VAL A 125 6.85 5.30 16.14
C VAL A 125 7.95 4.37 16.65
N ASP A 126 8.97 4.89 17.34
CA ASP A 126 10.06 4.05 17.86
C ASP A 126 9.71 3.39 19.21
N LYS A 127 8.71 3.91 19.94
CA LYS A 127 8.27 3.36 21.24
C LYS A 127 6.92 2.65 21.20
N ASP A 128 6.00 3.18 20.41
CA ASP A 128 4.58 2.83 20.41
C ASP A 128 4.22 1.86 19.26
N VAL A 129 5.16 1.59 18.35
CA VAL A 129 4.93 0.74 17.18
C VAL A 129 6.09 -0.23 16.98
N GLU A 130 5.76 -1.50 16.79
CA GLU A 130 6.70 -2.54 16.38
C GLU A 130 6.49 -2.85 14.90
N PHE A 131 7.57 -2.82 14.12
CA PHE A 131 7.55 -3.22 12.71
C PHE A 131 8.21 -4.59 12.54
N ASP A 132 7.55 -5.48 11.80
CA ASP A 132 8.11 -6.71 11.27
C ASP A 132 7.94 -6.73 9.75
N CYS A 133 8.86 -7.42 9.07
CA CYS A 133 8.82 -7.59 7.63
C CYS A 133 8.89 -9.08 7.30
N LYS A 134 7.87 -9.58 6.62
CA LYS A 134 7.82 -10.93 6.05
C LYS A 134 7.71 -10.90 4.53
N ILE A 135 8.14 -9.80 3.90
CA ILE A 135 8.33 -9.72 2.45
C ILE A 135 9.32 -10.81 2.01
N GLY A 136 8.93 -11.57 1.00
CA GLY A 136 9.69 -12.67 0.43
C GLY A 136 10.00 -12.48 -1.04
N GLN A 137 10.78 -13.41 -1.61
CA GLN A 137 11.06 -13.40 -3.03
C GLN A 137 9.80 -13.75 -3.85
N GLY A 138 9.59 -13.05 -4.97
CA GLY A 138 8.55 -13.39 -5.95
C GLY A 138 8.74 -14.77 -6.58
N SER A 139 7.65 -15.39 -7.01
CA SER A 139 7.72 -16.65 -7.78
C SER A 139 8.53 -16.44 -9.06
N ILE A 140 9.16 -17.51 -9.56
CA ILE A 140 10.00 -17.45 -10.77
C ILE A 140 9.14 -17.08 -11.98
N ASP A 141 7.91 -17.62 -12.07
CA ASP A 141 7.01 -17.42 -13.20
C ASP A 141 6.54 -15.96 -13.34
N LEU A 142 6.17 -15.31 -12.24
CA LEU A 142 5.71 -13.92 -12.26
C LEU A 142 6.85 -12.92 -12.53
N ARG A 143 8.08 -13.25 -12.10
CA ARG A 143 9.26 -12.46 -12.49
C ARG A 143 9.51 -12.51 -13.99
N GLY A 144 9.32 -13.67 -14.62
CA GLY A 144 9.47 -13.85 -16.07
C GLY A 144 8.48 -13.04 -16.92
N VAL A 145 7.31 -12.71 -16.38
CA VAL A 145 6.34 -11.79 -17.03
C VAL A 145 6.82 -10.34 -16.92
N PHE A 146 7.39 -9.97 -15.77
CA PHE A 146 7.84 -8.60 -15.50
C PHE A 146 9.14 -8.23 -16.24
N ASP A 147 10.05 -9.19 -16.43
CA ASP A 147 11.35 -8.97 -17.09
C ASP A 147 11.30 -8.88 -18.62
N GLN A 148 10.09 -8.81 -19.20
CA GLN A 148 9.93 -8.67 -20.64
C GLN A 148 10.17 -7.23 -21.13
N LYS A 149 10.54 -7.07 -22.40
CA LYS A 149 10.79 -5.75 -23.03
C LYS A 149 9.57 -4.82 -23.02
N SER A 150 8.38 -5.39 -22.90
CA SER A 150 7.12 -4.67 -22.76
C SER A 150 6.50 -5.01 -21.40
N VAL A 151 5.98 -4.01 -20.71
CA VAL A 151 5.19 -4.21 -19.49
C VAL A 151 3.93 -5.00 -19.86
N LEU A 152 3.86 -6.26 -19.43
CA LEU A 152 2.68 -7.09 -19.53
C LEU A 152 1.87 -7.00 -18.24
N SER A 153 0.57 -7.33 -18.33
CA SER A 153 -0.25 -7.45 -17.14
C SER A 153 0.29 -8.56 -16.24
N ASN A 154 0.44 -8.27 -14.95
CA ASN A 154 0.83 -9.26 -13.95
C ASN A 154 -0.33 -10.18 -13.54
N ASP A 155 -1.56 -9.75 -13.79
CA ASP A 155 -2.78 -10.47 -13.45
C ASP A 155 -3.95 -10.14 -14.42
N THR A 156 -5.04 -10.89 -14.34
CA THR A 156 -6.30 -10.58 -15.04
C THR A 156 -7.22 -9.80 -14.10
N SER A 157 -7.08 -8.47 -14.12
CA SER A 157 -7.79 -7.55 -13.22
C SER A 157 -8.50 -6.44 -14.03
N PHE A 158 -9.45 -5.73 -13.41
CA PHE A 158 -10.14 -4.59 -14.02
C PHE A 158 -10.20 -3.41 -13.04
N GLY A 159 -10.10 -2.19 -13.58
CA GLY A 159 -10.27 -0.94 -12.83
C GLY A 159 -11.61 -0.30 -13.15
N VAL A 160 -12.24 0.32 -12.15
CA VAL A 160 -13.50 1.07 -12.29
C VAL A 160 -13.26 2.49 -11.83
N GLY A 161 -13.85 3.45 -12.54
CA GLY A 161 -13.81 4.87 -12.17
C GLY A 161 -15.05 5.58 -12.69
N PHE A 162 -15.41 6.69 -12.05
CA PHE A 162 -16.54 7.53 -12.42
C PHE A 162 -16.20 9.00 -12.13
N ALA A 163 -16.90 9.91 -12.81
CA ALA A 163 -16.82 11.34 -12.59
C ALA A 163 -18.08 12.03 -13.14
N PRO A 164 -18.53 13.15 -12.55
CA PRO A 164 -18.05 13.73 -11.29
C PRO A 164 -18.48 12.91 -10.06
N PHE A 165 -18.04 13.31 -8.86
CA PHE A 165 -18.66 12.83 -7.62
C PHE A 165 -20.07 13.41 -7.48
N SER A 166 -20.92 12.71 -6.73
CA SER A 166 -22.21 13.22 -6.27
C SER A 166 -22.05 14.26 -5.16
N ASP A 167 -23.15 14.91 -4.79
CA ASP A 167 -23.14 15.97 -3.76
C ASP A 167 -22.88 15.47 -2.32
N THR A 168 -23.18 14.20 -1.99
CA THR A 168 -23.05 13.61 -0.63
C THR A 168 -21.59 13.43 -0.16
#